data_AF-A0A318CD78-F1
#
_entry.id   AF-A0A318CD78-F1
#
_cell.length_a   1.000
_cell.length_b   1.000
_cell.length_c   1.000
_cell.angle_alpha   90.00
_cell.angle_beta   90.00
_cell.angle_gamma   90.00
#
_symmetry.space_group_name_H-M   'P 1'
#
loop_
_entity.id
_entity.type
_entity.pdbx_description
1 polymer ?
#
loop_
_entity_poly.entity_id
_entity_poly.type
_entity_poly.pdbx_seq_one_letter_code
_entity_poly.pdbx_strand_id
1 'polypeptide(L)'
;MELKRVLVVDPVDGEYIANIRISGNKIESIAKTGGDFSSIAMPGFVDTHSHGAVGINCMTMNTRDLERWEEFAVTHGVTSLLPTTVSAEAKEMKRVADLVSDYVTERPRTAVRGVHFEGPYINPKKRGAQNPSVIRPATVEELRSVLSDIVMLITMAPEIEGFLEVLPEIAKREITISIGHTDATYHQMKKAYENGCKRMTHFPNGMNTLHHREIGCVGSGFLLPMKLEMIADGIHTAPEFVEMIHKIRGSEAIILVTDSLDATGL
;
A
#
# COMPACT_ATOMS: atom_id res chain seq x y z
N MET A 1 -11.55 -18.01 -22.25
CA MET A 1 -12.75 -17.55 -21.51
C MET A 1 -13.31 -16.33 -22.23
N GLU A 2 -14.63 -16.12 -22.22
CA GLU A 2 -15.24 -14.93 -22.81
C GLU A 2 -16.26 -14.35 -21.82
N LEU A 3 -16.13 -13.06 -21.51
CA LEU A 3 -17.11 -12.29 -20.77
C LEU A 3 -17.94 -11.50 -21.77
N LYS A 4 -19.26 -11.68 -21.77
CA LYS A 4 -20.15 -11.08 -22.77
C LYS A 4 -20.99 -9.98 -22.15
N ARG A 5 -21.11 -8.84 -22.84
CA ARG A 5 -21.93 -7.67 -22.45
C ARG A 5 -21.68 -7.26 -20.99
N VAL A 6 -20.43 -6.94 -20.68
CA VAL A 6 -20.05 -6.39 -19.38
C VAL A 6 -19.84 -4.88 -19.51
N LEU A 7 -20.15 -4.13 -18.45
CA LEU A 7 -19.70 -2.75 -18.32
C LEU A 7 -18.21 -2.77 -17.97
N VAL A 8 -17.36 -2.49 -18.94
CA VAL A 8 -15.92 -2.35 -18.74
C VAL A 8 -15.66 -0.99 -18.12
N VAL A 9 -14.88 -0.97 -17.04
CA VAL A 9 -14.35 0.25 -16.43
C VAL A 9 -12.84 0.23 -16.66
N ASP A 10 -12.38 0.98 -17.65
CA ASP A 10 -10.96 1.13 -17.95
C ASP A 10 -10.45 2.49 -17.44
N PRO A 11 -9.35 2.55 -16.66
CA PRO A 11 -8.82 3.81 -16.15
C PRO A 11 -8.42 4.83 -17.23
N VAL A 12 -8.16 4.39 -18.46
CA VAL A 12 -7.73 5.22 -19.58
C VAL A 12 -8.88 5.49 -20.54
N ASP A 13 -9.61 4.45 -20.94
CA ASP A 13 -10.66 4.53 -21.97
C ASP A 13 -12.06 4.82 -21.40
N GLY A 14 -12.21 4.88 -20.07
CA GLY A 14 -13.46 5.15 -19.38
C GLY A 14 -14.41 3.95 -19.33
N GLU A 15 -15.71 4.24 -19.24
CA GLU A 15 -16.75 3.22 -19.08
C GLU A 15 -17.48 2.92 -20.39
N TYR A 16 -17.57 1.64 -20.77
CA TYR A 16 -18.29 1.22 -21.97
C TYR A 16 -18.68 -0.25 -21.93
N ILE A 17 -19.71 -0.63 -22.68
CA ILE A 17 -20.18 -2.02 -22.74
C ILE A 17 -19.35 -2.78 -23.79
N ALA A 18 -18.83 -3.95 -23.42
CA ALA A 18 -18.00 -4.75 -24.32
C ALA A 18 -18.14 -6.26 -24.07
N ASN A 19 -17.65 -7.03 -25.05
CA ASN A 19 -17.26 -8.43 -24.84
C ASN A 19 -15.75 -8.49 -24.65
N ILE A 20 -15.28 -9.21 -23.63
CA ILE A 20 -13.85 -9.41 -23.33
C ILE A 20 -13.49 -10.86 -23.62
N ARG A 21 -12.48 -11.08 -24.48
CA ARG A 21 -11.89 -12.40 -24.70
C ARG A 21 -10.58 -12.52 -23.93
N ILE A 22 -10.46 -13.58 -23.15
CA ILE A 22 -9.28 -13.88 -22.32
C ILE A 22 -8.71 -15.23 -22.75
N SER A 23 -7.40 -15.24 -23.02
CA SER A 23 -6.63 -16.44 -23.39
C SER A 23 -5.42 -16.57 -22.46
N GLY A 24 -5.34 -17.68 -21.73
CA GLY A 24 -4.32 -17.85 -20.69
C GLY A 24 -4.40 -16.75 -19.63
N ASN A 25 -3.32 -15.99 -19.47
CA ASN A 25 -3.17 -14.87 -18.52
C ASN A 25 -3.26 -13.49 -19.18
N LYS A 26 -3.80 -13.40 -20.41
CA LYS A 26 -3.88 -12.14 -21.16
C LYS A 26 -5.30 -11.86 -21.63
N ILE A 27 -5.67 -10.58 -21.58
CA ILE A 27 -6.80 -10.07 -22.34
C ILE A 27 -6.38 -10.07 -23.81
N GLU A 28 -7.07 -10.85 -24.63
CA GLU A 28 -6.78 -11.02 -26.05
C GLU A 28 -7.47 -9.93 -26.87
N SER A 29 -8.69 -9.57 -26.52
CA SER A 29 -9.43 -8.48 -27.17
C SER A 29 -10.55 -7.95 -26.28
N ILE A 30 -10.88 -6.68 -26.49
CA ILE A 30 -12.07 -6.01 -25.94
C ILE A 30 -12.84 -5.43 -27.12
N ALA A 31 -14.05 -5.94 -27.36
CA ALA A 31 -14.89 -5.51 -28.47
C ALA A 31 -16.11 -4.75 -27.95
N LYS A 32 -16.16 -3.44 -28.17
CA LYS A 32 -17.29 -2.59 -27.77
C LYS A 32 -18.59 -3.09 -28.40
N THR A 33 -19.66 -3.10 -27.63
CA THR A 33 -21.01 -3.53 -28.03
C THR A 33 -22.06 -2.60 -27.40
N GLY A 34 -23.32 -2.74 -27.82
CA GLY A 34 -24.46 -2.02 -27.22
C GLY A 34 -25.42 -2.94 -26.48
N GLY A 35 -26.49 -2.34 -25.96
CA GLY A 35 -27.55 -3.01 -25.19
C GLY A 35 -27.27 -3.01 -23.69
N ASP A 36 -28.01 -3.79 -22.91
CA ASP A 36 -27.84 -3.89 -21.47
C ASP A 36 -26.61 -4.75 -21.11
N PHE A 37 -25.99 -4.44 -19.97
CA PHE A 37 -24.90 -5.22 -19.39
C PHE A 37 -25.38 -6.08 -18.21
N SER A 38 -24.74 -7.22 -17.97
CA SER A 38 -25.10 -8.14 -16.88
C SER A 38 -24.20 -8.03 -15.64
N SER A 39 -23.02 -7.44 -15.79
CA SER A 39 -22.05 -7.28 -14.71
C SER A 39 -21.04 -6.19 -15.05
N ILE A 40 -20.31 -5.73 -14.04
CA ILE A 40 -19.19 -4.79 -14.19
C ILE A 40 -17.89 -5.59 -14.26
N ALA A 41 -16.99 -5.20 -15.15
CA ALA A 41 -15.64 -5.72 -15.24
C ALA A 41 -14.64 -4.58 -15.03
N MET A 42 -13.84 -4.68 -13.97
CA MET A 42 -12.78 -3.74 -13.63
C MET A 42 -11.43 -4.48 -13.62
N PRO A 43 -10.30 -3.78 -13.75
CA PRO A 43 -9.01 -4.32 -13.34
C PRO A 43 -9.10 -4.84 -11.91
N GLY A 44 -8.45 -5.99 -11.64
CA GLY A 44 -8.44 -6.55 -10.30
C GLY A 44 -7.79 -5.59 -9.30
N PHE A 45 -8.29 -5.56 -8.08
CA PHE A 45 -7.82 -4.62 -7.07
C PHE A 45 -6.38 -4.92 -6.66
N VAL A 46 -5.68 -3.87 -6.26
CA VAL A 46 -4.30 -3.91 -5.77
C VAL A 46 -4.30 -3.40 -4.34
N ASP A 47 -4.09 -4.29 -3.38
CA ASP A 47 -4.00 -3.93 -1.97
C ASP A 47 -2.53 -3.93 -1.53
N THR A 48 -2.00 -2.72 -1.39
CA THR A 48 -0.59 -2.51 -1.05
C THR A 48 -0.32 -2.41 0.45
N HIS A 49 -1.37 -2.44 1.28
CA HIS A 49 -1.23 -2.25 2.72
C HIS A 49 -2.29 -3.08 3.46
N SER A 50 -1.87 -4.24 3.95
CA SER A 50 -2.72 -5.23 4.61
C SER A 50 -1.86 -6.11 5.52
N HIS A 51 -2.17 -6.15 6.82
CA HIS A 51 -1.41 -6.86 7.84
C HIS A 51 -1.94 -8.26 8.15
N GLY A 52 -3.15 -8.57 7.73
CA GLY A 52 -3.77 -9.86 7.95
C GLY A 52 -5.21 -9.96 7.45
N ALA A 53 -5.74 -11.17 7.48
CA ALA A 53 -7.17 -11.46 7.36
C ALA A 53 -7.47 -12.89 7.85
N VAL A 54 -8.73 -13.20 8.10
CA VAL A 54 -9.26 -14.53 8.44
C VAL A 54 -8.47 -15.24 9.55
N GLY A 55 -8.08 -14.51 10.60
CA GLY A 55 -7.31 -15.00 11.74
C GLY A 55 -5.82 -15.15 11.49
N ILE A 56 -5.29 -14.58 10.39
CA ILE A 56 -3.90 -14.70 9.98
C ILE A 56 -3.20 -13.36 10.12
N ASN A 57 -2.06 -13.35 10.80
CA ASN A 57 -1.22 -12.18 11.01
C ASN A 57 0.08 -12.30 10.21
N CYS A 58 0.43 -11.28 9.42
CA CYS A 58 1.63 -11.25 8.59
C CYS A 58 2.92 -11.56 9.38
N MET A 59 3.02 -11.07 10.62
CA MET A 59 4.22 -11.25 11.44
C MET A 59 4.42 -12.66 11.96
N THR A 60 3.40 -13.52 11.92
CA THR A 60 3.47 -14.90 12.44
C THR A 60 3.08 -15.95 11.40
N MET A 61 2.67 -15.53 10.19
CA MET A 61 2.21 -16.44 9.14
C MET A 61 3.30 -17.43 8.70
N ASN A 62 2.84 -18.63 8.34
CA ASN A 62 3.57 -19.58 7.51
C ASN A 62 3.03 -19.58 6.07
N THR A 63 3.62 -20.39 5.18
CA THR A 63 3.23 -20.51 3.76
C THR A 63 1.74 -20.85 3.56
N ARG A 64 1.19 -21.77 4.37
CA ARG A 64 -0.22 -22.17 4.27
C ARG A 64 -1.16 -21.06 4.74
N ASP A 65 -0.73 -20.29 5.73
CA ASP A 65 -1.49 -19.12 6.17
C ASP A 65 -1.52 -18.06 5.05
N LEU A 66 -0.38 -17.77 4.41
CA LEU A 66 -0.35 -16.82 3.28
C LEU A 66 -1.22 -17.28 2.11
N GLU A 67 -1.25 -18.59 1.82
CA GLU A 67 -2.16 -19.17 0.81
C GLU A 67 -3.63 -18.93 1.15
N ARG A 68 -4.03 -19.18 2.40
CA ARG A 68 -5.43 -18.98 2.83
C ARG A 68 -5.83 -17.50 2.85
N TRP A 69 -4.90 -16.62 3.20
CA TRP A 69 -5.10 -15.18 3.14
C TRP A 69 -5.22 -14.70 1.68
N GLU A 70 -4.37 -15.19 0.78
CA GLU A 70 -4.46 -14.91 -0.65
C GLU A 70 -5.81 -15.34 -1.23
N GLU A 71 -6.25 -16.57 -0.93
CA GLU A 71 -7.57 -17.08 -1.35
C GLU A 71 -8.70 -16.14 -0.90
N PHE A 72 -8.68 -15.70 0.37
CA PHE A 72 -9.63 -14.74 0.89
C PHE A 72 -9.57 -13.40 0.13
N ALA A 73 -8.38 -12.86 -0.10
CA ALA A 73 -8.20 -11.60 -0.83
C ALA A 73 -8.77 -11.68 -2.27
N VAL A 74 -8.52 -12.79 -2.96
CA VAL A 74 -9.05 -13.03 -4.32
C VAL A 74 -10.57 -13.09 -4.34
N THR A 75 -11.22 -13.66 -3.33
CA THR A 75 -12.70 -13.64 -3.23
C THR A 75 -13.29 -12.22 -3.08
N HIS A 76 -12.47 -11.25 -2.67
CA HIS A 76 -12.83 -9.83 -2.57
C HIS A 76 -12.35 -9.00 -3.77
N GLY A 77 -11.88 -9.65 -4.84
CA GLY A 77 -11.44 -8.99 -6.07
C GLY A 77 -10.00 -8.48 -6.04
N VAL A 78 -9.23 -8.75 -4.96
CA VAL A 78 -7.82 -8.40 -4.87
C VAL A 78 -6.98 -9.39 -5.67
N THR A 79 -6.25 -8.89 -6.65
CA THR A 79 -5.41 -9.71 -7.56
C THR A 79 -3.92 -9.35 -7.47
N SER A 80 -3.59 -8.35 -6.67
CA SER A 80 -2.23 -8.00 -6.28
C SER A 80 -2.22 -7.59 -4.81
N LEU A 81 -1.46 -8.29 -3.98
CA LEU A 81 -1.38 -8.11 -2.53
C LEU A 81 0.05 -7.89 -2.08
N LEU A 82 0.27 -6.93 -1.17
CA LEU A 82 1.49 -6.80 -0.40
C LEU A 82 1.21 -7.10 1.08
N PRO A 83 1.51 -8.32 1.57
CA PRO A 83 1.54 -8.58 3.00
C PRO A 83 2.43 -7.55 3.70
N THR A 84 1.88 -6.91 4.72
CA THR A 84 2.49 -5.76 5.37
C THR A 84 2.94 -6.10 6.77
N THR A 85 4.24 -5.93 7.04
CA THR A 85 4.76 -6.05 8.40
C THR A 85 4.39 -4.83 9.22
N VAL A 86 4.30 -4.99 10.55
CA VAL A 86 4.39 -3.86 11.48
C VAL A 86 5.87 -3.62 11.84
N SER A 87 6.13 -2.59 12.64
CA SER A 87 7.44 -2.30 13.23
C SER A 87 7.92 -3.52 14.02
N ALA A 88 9.09 -4.04 13.64
CA ALA A 88 9.63 -5.28 14.17
C ALA A 88 11.16 -5.28 14.20
N GLU A 89 11.74 -6.32 14.80
CA GLU A 89 13.19 -6.54 14.73
C GLU A 89 13.60 -6.93 13.30
N ALA A 90 14.83 -6.58 12.91
CA ALA A 90 15.34 -6.87 11.56
C ALA A 90 15.22 -8.35 11.17
N LYS A 91 15.44 -9.26 12.12
CA LYS A 91 15.29 -10.71 11.93
C LYS A 91 13.86 -11.13 11.55
N GLU A 92 12.85 -10.43 12.08
CA GLU A 92 11.44 -10.77 11.86
C GLU A 92 10.97 -10.23 10.51
N MET A 93 11.36 -8.98 10.18
CA MET A 93 11.16 -8.41 8.85
C MET A 93 11.78 -9.29 7.77
N LYS A 94 13.04 -9.71 7.98
CA LYS A 94 13.73 -10.60 7.05
C LYS A 94 13.03 -11.95 6.93
N ARG A 95 12.56 -12.55 8.03
CA ARG A 95 11.80 -13.81 8.00
C ARG A 95 10.54 -13.69 7.13
N VAL A 96 9.80 -12.59 7.24
CA VAL A 96 8.61 -12.34 6.41
C VAL A 96 9.00 -12.17 4.94
N ALA A 97 10.03 -11.38 4.64
CA ALA A 97 10.51 -11.19 3.28
C ALA A 97 10.98 -12.51 2.64
N ASP A 98 11.77 -13.32 3.35
CA ASP A 98 12.24 -14.62 2.87
C ASP A 98 11.04 -15.54 2.57
N LEU A 99 10.07 -15.64 3.49
CA LEU A 99 8.87 -16.46 3.28
C LEU A 99 8.06 -16.03 2.06
N VAL A 100 7.86 -14.72 1.87
CA VAL A 100 7.10 -14.19 0.73
C VAL A 100 7.89 -14.39 -0.57
N SER A 101 9.22 -14.28 -0.53
CA SER A 101 10.09 -14.54 -1.69
C SER A 101 9.97 -15.99 -2.14
N ASP A 102 10.06 -16.94 -1.21
CA ASP A 102 9.88 -18.37 -1.48
C ASP A 102 8.48 -18.65 -2.02
N TYR A 103 7.46 -18.06 -1.39
CA TYR A 103 6.06 -18.22 -1.79
C TYR A 103 5.80 -17.80 -3.23
N VAL A 104 6.28 -16.62 -3.64
CA VAL A 104 6.13 -16.08 -5.00
C VAL A 104 6.94 -16.90 -6.01
N THR A 105 8.16 -17.33 -5.64
CA THR A 105 9.02 -18.15 -6.52
C THR A 105 8.37 -19.50 -6.83
N GLU A 106 7.78 -20.15 -5.84
CA GLU A 106 7.09 -21.43 -6.00
C GLU A 106 5.74 -21.31 -6.71
N ARG A 107 5.11 -20.13 -6.68
CA ARG A 107 3.74 -19.89 -7.19
C ARG A 107 3.70 -18.72 -8.17
N PRO A 108 4.16 -18.89 -9.42
CA PRO A 108 4.21 -17.80 -10.40
C PRO A 108 2.87 -17.11 -10.75
N ARG A 109 1.73 -17.72 -10.36
CA ARG A 109 0.38 -17.18 -10.58
C ARG A 109 -0.29 -16.62 -9.33
N THR A 110 0.42 -16.54 -8.22
CA THR A 110 -0.09 -15.92 -6.99
C THR A 110 -0.55 -14.48 -7.23
N ALA A 111 -1.44 -13.94 -6.39
CA ALA A 111 -1.73 -12.52 -6.25
C ALA A 111 -0.69 -11.79 -5.39
N VAL A 112 0.17 -12.48 -4.63
CA VAL A 112 1.20 -11.82 -3.83
C VAL A 112 2.29 -11.24 -4.75
N ARG A 113 2.63 -9.96 -4.55
CA ARG A 113 3.59 -9.24 -5.43
C ARG A 113 4.88 -8.83 -4.73
N GLY A 114 4.94 -8.99 -3.42
CA GLY A 114 6.08 -8.59 -2.61
C GLY A 114 5.64 -8.26 -1.19
N VAL A 115 6.48 -7.55 -0.45
CA VAL A 115 6.24 -7.16 0.94
C VAL A 115 6.25 -5.64 1.09
N HIS A 116 5.38 -5.15 1.96
CA HIS A 116 5.44 -3.79 2.48
C HIS A 116 6.00 -3.84 3.92
N PHE A 117 7.07 -3.09 4.18
CA PHE A 117 7.56 -2.86 5.53
C PHE A 117 6.97 -1.58 6.12
N GLU A 118 6.01 -1.69 7.05
CA GLU A 118 5.50 -0.53 7.77
C GLU A 118 6.29 -0.28 9.06
N GLY A 119 7.26 0.65 8.99
CA GLY A 119 8.27 0.82 10.02
C GLY A 119 9.44 -0.16 9.88
N PRO A 120 10.33 -0.25 10.89
CA PRO A 120 10.29 0.37 12.23
C PRO A 120 10.83 1.82 12.28
N TYR A 121 11.16 2.38 11.11
CA TYR A 121 11.77 3.70 10.94
C TYR A 121 10.71 4.81 10.97
N ILE A 122 10.04 4.97 12.10
CA ILE A 122 8.89 5.87 12.26
C ILE A 122 9.04 6.76 13.50
N ASN A 123 8.17 7.76 13.66
CA ASN A 123 8.20 8.63 14.82
C ASN A 123 7.50 7.97 16.03
N PRO A 124 8.19 7.81 17.18
CA PRO A 124 7.60 7.22 18.39
C PRO A 124 6.34 7.92 18.93
N LYS A 125 6.19 9.23 18.67
CA LYS A 125 5.01 10.01 19.07
C LYS A 125 3.79 9.72 18.20
N LYS A 126 4.01 9.17 17.01
CA LYS A 126 2.98 8.87 16.00
C LYS A 126 2.86 7.37 15.72
N ARG A 127 3.36 6.55 16.65
CA ARG A 127 3.39 5.09 16.55
C ARG A 127 2.02 4.44 16.37
N GLY A 128 0.93 5.03 16.86
CA GLY A 128 -0.37 4.35 16.86
C GLY A 128 -0.28 2.98 17.53
N ALA A 129 -0.62 1.92 16.79
CA ALA A 129 -0.56 0.53 17.24
C ALA A 129 0.84 -0.11 17.17
N GLN A 130 1.83 0.59 16.61
CA GLN A 130 3.20 0.08 16.44
C GLN A 130 3.91 -0.09 17.79
N ASN A 131 4.64 -1.20 17.96
CA ASN A 131 5.35 -1.49 19.21
C ASN A 131 6.49 -0.49 19.43
N PRO A 132 6.45 0.36 20.49
CA PRO A 132 7.47 1.38 20.71
C PRO A 132 8.86 0.82 21.02
N SER A 133 8.99 -0.42 21.50
CA SER A 133 10.29 -0.97 21.89
C SER A 133 11.23 -1.26 20.72
N VAL A 134 10.68 -1.37 19.51
CA VAL A 134 11.44 -1.70 18.29
C VAL A 134 11.57 -0.53 17.33
N ILE A 135 10.88 0.59 17.58
CA ILE A 135 10.99 1.81 16.76
C ILE A 135 12.39 2.40 16.93
N ARG A 136 13.06 2.67 15.81
CA ARG A 136 14.46 3.10 15.80
C ARG A 136 14.82 3.92 14.55
N PRO A 137 15.91 4.71 14.59
CA PRO A 137 16.48 5.36 13.40
C PRO A 137 16.78 4.39 12.27
N ALA A 138 16.81 4.91 11.04
CA ALA A 138 17.20 4.12 9.87
C ALA A 138 18.73 4.13 9.70
N THR A 139 19.33 2.97 9.40
CA THR A 139 20.75 2.89 9.03
C THR A 139 20.91 2.15 7.72
N VAL A 140 21.95 2.51 6.96
CA VAL A 140 22.30 1.81 5.71
C VAL A 140 22.65 0.35 5.97
N GLU A 141 23.30 0.06 7.10
CA GLU A 141 23.66 -1.30 7.51
C GLU A 141 22.42 -2.17 7.71
N GLU A 142 21.45 -1.69 8.51
CA GLU A 142 20.25 -2.47 8.78
C GLU A 142 19.41 -2.67 7.51
N LEU A 143 19.22 -1.63 6.69
CA LEU A 143 18.50 -1.78 5.43
C LEU A 143 19.15 -2.81 4.51
N ARG A 144 20.48 -2.84 4.41
CA ARG A 144 21.17 -3.89 3.64
C ARG A 144 20.92 -5.29 4.18
N SER A 145 20.64 -5.44 5.47
CA SER A 145 20.39 -6.73 6.09
C SER A 145 18.95 -7.24 5.89
N VAL A 146 17.98 -6.34 5.67
CA VAL A 146 16.55 -6.68 5.56
C VAL A 146 15.97 -6.54 4.16
N LEU A 147 16.56 -5.70 3.30
CA LEU A 147 16.04 -5.47 1.95
C LEU A 147 16.52 -6.55 0.98
N SER A 148 15.54 -7.13 0.28
CA SER A 148 15.71 -7.99 -0.88
C SER A 148 14.74 -7.56 -1.98
N ASP A 149 14.83 -8.17 -3.17
CA ASP A 149 14.03 -7.80 -4.35
C ASP A 149 12.52 -8.02 -4.15
N ILE A 150 12.12 -8.75 -3.10
CA ILE A 150 10.71 -8.96 -2.75
C ILE A 150 10.10 -7.77 -2.00
N VAL A 151 10.91 -6.87 -1.44
CA VAL A 151 10.43 -5.70 -0.69
C VAL A 151 10.09 -4.60 -1.67
N MET A 152 8.81 -4.21 -1.75
CA MET A 152 8.31 -3.28 -2.77
C MET A 152 8.03 -1.89 -2.20
N LEU A 153 7.72 -1.82 -0.90
CA LEU A 153 7.24 -0.62 -0.24
C LEU A 153 7.80 -0.54 1.18
N ILE A 154 8.21 0.65 1.62
CA ILE A 154 8.61 0.91 3.00
C ILE A 154 7.90 2.17 3.48
N THR A 155 7.21 2.09 4.62
CA THR A 155 6.69 3.26 5.33
C THR A 155 7.72 3.78 6.33
N MET A 156 8.09 5.06 6.20
CA MET A 156 9.06 5.72 7.08
C MET A 156 8.67 7.16 7.39
N ALA A 157 9.12 7.67 8.54
CA ALA A 157 8.92 9.06 8.92
C ALA A 157 10.13 9.93 8.51
N PRO A 158 9.96 11.05 7.77
CA PRO A 158 11.07 11.79 7.18
C PRO A 158 11.90 12.63 8.17
N GLU A 159 11.41 12.81 9.40
CA GLU A 159 12.09 13.54 10.46
C GLU A 159 13.01 12.67 11.34
N ILE A 160 12.99 11.35 11.17
CA ILE A 160 13.83 10.45 11.96
C ILE A 160 15.29 10.59 11.51
N GLU A 161 16.20 10.25 12.43
CA GLU A 161 17.62 10.16 12.12
C GLU A 161 17.91 9.08 11.06
N GLY A 162 18.82 9.40 10.14
CA GLY A 162 19.23 8.52 9.03
C GLY A 162 18.29 8.48 7.82
N PHE A 163 17.10 9.10 7.86
CA PHE A 163 16.12 9.05 6.76
C PHE A 163 16.72 9.44 5.40
N LEU A 164 17.38 10.60 5.30
CA LEU A 164 17.98 11.06 4.04
C LEU A 164 19.19 10.23 3.61
N GLU A 165 19.92 9.68 4.57
CA GLU A 165 21.13 8.90 4.32
C GLU A 165 20.81 7.54 3.68
N VAL A 166 19.65 6.99 3.99
CA VAL A 166 19.22 5.69 3.46
C VAL A 166 18.54 5.76 2.10
N LEU A 167 17.98 6.91 1.70
CA LEU A 167 17.25 7.03 0.42
C LEU A 167 18.05 6.53 -0.80
N PRO A 168 19.36 6.84 -0.95
CA PRO A 168 20.14 6.32 -2.08
C PRO A 168 20.27 4.80 -2.10
N GLU A 169 20.26 4.14 -0.93
CA GLU A 169 20.34 2.68 -0.86
C GLU A 169 19.01 2.02 -1.24
N ILE A 170 17.89 2.64 -0.86
CA ILE A 170 16.53 2.22 -1.22
C ILE A 170 16.29 2.44 -2.72
N ALA A 171 16.68 3.59 -3.27
CA ALA A 171 16.47 3.95 -4.67
C ALA A 171 17.16 2.99 -5.65
N LYS A 172 18.33 2.42 -5.28
CA LYS A 172 19.04 1.41 -6.09
C LYS A 172 18.23 0.13 -6.34
N ARG A 173 17.22 -0.14 -5.50
CA ARG A 173 16.39 -1.36 -5.53
C ARG A 173 14.99 -1.09 -6.06
N GLU A 174 14.72 0.11 -6.57
CA GLU A 174 13.42 0.51 -7.10
C GLU A 174 12.25 0.37 -6.09
N ILE A 175 12.58 0.38 -4.79
CA ILE A 175 11.60 0.27 -3.70
C ILE A 175 10.92 1.61 -3.49
N THR A 176 9.59 1.59 -3.37
CA THR A 176 8.81 2.79 -3.10
C THR A 176 8.90 3.17 -1.63
N ILE A 177 9.11 4.45 -1.35
CA ILE A 177 9.04 5.00 0.01
C ILE A 177 7.71 5.71 0.18
N SER A 178 7.00 5.35 1.25
CA SER A 178 5.76 5.98 1.68
C SER A 178 5.97 6.70 3.00
N ILE A 179 5.50 7.93 3.11
CA ILE A 179 5.63 8.73 4.32
C ILE A 179 4.45 8.46 5.24
N GLY A 180 4.73 7.99 6.46
CA GLY A 180 3.71 7.65 7.44
C GLY A 180 4.25 7.67 8.86
N HIS A 181 3.34 7.60 9.85
CA HIS A 181 3.69 7.61 11.28
C HIS A 181 4.68 8.73 11.65
N THR A 182 4.34 9.96 11.25
CA THR A 182 5.25 11.11 11.24
C THR A 182 4.62 12.35 11.86
N ASP A 183 5.46 13.12 12.57
CA ASP A 183 5.17 14.43 13.14
C ASP A 183 5.92 15.53 12.36
N ALA A 184 6.32 15.24 11.11
CA ALA A 184 7.16 16.12 10.30
C ALA A 184 6.51 17.47 9.99
N THR A 185 7.35 18.50 10.00
CA THR A 185 7.01 19.83 9.46
C THR A 185 6.80 19.76 7.95
N TYR A 186 6.11 20.76 7.39
CA TYR A 186 6.00 20.91 5.94
C TYR A 186 7.37 20.95 5.24
N HIS A 187 8.37 21.58 5.85
CA HIS A 187 9.70 21.66 5.26
C HIS A 187 10.37 20.28 5.12
N GLN A 188 10.21 19.42 6.14
CA GLN A 188 10.71 18.03 6.09
C GLN A 188 9.94 17.20 5.05
N MET A 189 8.62 17.34 4.99
CA MET A 189 7.80 16.68 3.97
C MET A 189 8.19 17.10 2.55
N LYS A 190 8.36 18.40 2.32
CA LYS A 190 8.81 18.94 1.03
C LYS A 190 10.18 18.39 0.64
N LYS A 191 11.12 18.33 1.60
CA LYS A 191 12.45 17.77 1.36
C LYS A 191 12.38 16.28 1.01
N ALA A 192 11.55 15.50 1.68
CA ALA A 192 11.32 14.09 1.34
C ALA A 192 10.75 13.94 -0.08
N TYR A 193 9.76 14.77 -0.43
CA TYR A 193 9.18 14.82 -1.78
C TYR A 193 10.22 15.15 -2.87
N GLU A 194 11.05 16.17 -2.63
CA GLU A 194 12.15 16.56 -3.54
C GLU A 194 13.19 15.44 -3.71
N ASN A 195 13.31 14.53 -2.75
CA ASN A 195 14.16 13.33 -2.81
C ASN A 195 13.41 12.07 -3.30
N GLY A 196 12.23 12.24 -3.92
CA GLY A 196 11.52 11.15 -4.61
C GLY A 196 10.47 10.41 -3.77
N CYS A 197 10.26 10.77 -2.50
CA CYS A 197 9.18 10.19 -1.70
C CYS A 197 7.84 10.80 -2.14
N LYS A 198 7.10 10.09 -2.98
CA LYS A 198 5.87 10.61 -3.64
C LYS A 198 4.58 9.95 -3.14
N ARG A 199 4.62 9.31 -1.96
CA ARG A 199 3.51 8.53 -1.42
C ARG A 199 3.35 8.76 0.08
N MET A 200 2.12 8.73 0.58
CA MET A 200 1.79 8.84 1.99
C MET A 200 0.95 7.65 2.44
N THR A 201 1.30 7.07 3.58
CA THR A 201 0.66 5.89 4.17
C THR A 201 -0.58 6.30 4.95
N HIS A 202 -1.67 5.52 4.83
CA HIS A 202 -3.01 5.70 5.44
C HIS A 202 -3.35 7.15 5.81
N PHE A 203 -3.26 8.06 4.84
CA PHE A 203 -3.47 9.49 5.06
C PHE A 203 -4.90 9.78 5.55
N PRO A 204 -5.10 10.51 6.67
CA PRO A 204 -4.13 11.25 7.49
C PRO A 204 -3.76 10.57 8.83
N ASN A 205 -4.02 9.27 8.98
CA ASN A 205 -3.80 8.51 10.20
C ASN A 205 -2.31 8.49 10.58
N GLY A 206 -2.01 8.53 11.87
CA GLY A 206 -0.61 8.57 12.34
C GLY A 206 0.18 9.83 11.93
N MET A 207 -0.48 10.94 11.58
CA MET A 207 0.18 12.19 11.19
C MET A 207 -0.11 13.36 12.14
N ASN A 208 0.62 14.48 12.01
CA ASN A 208 0.24 15.74 12.66
C ASN A 208 -0.94 16.41 11.97
N THR A 209 -1.71 17.19 12.73
CA THR A 209 -2.91 17.86 12.22
C THR A 209 -2.57 19.13 11.43
N LEU A 210 -3.51 19.56 10.58
CA LEU A 210 -3.36 20.80 9.82
C LEU A 210 -3.45 22.03 10.74
N HIS A 211 -2.45 22.90 10.69
CA HIS A 211 -2.47 24.21 11.32
C HIS A 211 -2.03 25.31 10.34
N HIS A 212 -2.64 26.50 10.41
CA HIS A 212 -2.47 27.56 9.40
C HIS A 212 -1.04 28.13 9.29
N ARG A 213 -0.21 28.04 10.35
CA ARG A 213 1.21 28.49 10.34
C ARG A 213 2.22 27.39 10.03
N GLU A 214 1.86 26.15 10.33
CA GLU A 214 2.70 24.98 10.11
C GLU A 214 1.75 23.87 9.67
N ILE A 215 1.68 23.65 8.36
CA ILE A 215 0.66 22.80 7.77
C ILE A 215 1.00 21.31 7.93
N GLY A 216 2.25 20.98 8.27
CA GLY A 216 2.69 19.63 8.59
C GLY A 216 2.48 18.61 7.47
N CYS A 217 2.38 17.34 7.84
CA CYS A 217 2.12 16.20 6.96
C CYS A 217 0.74 16.31 6.31
N VAL A 218 -0.31 16.59 7.09
CA VAL A 218 -1.67 16.69 6.56
C VAL A 218 -1.78 17.80 5.51
N GLY A 219 -1.21 18.97 5.80
CA GLY A 219 -1.10 20.05 4.82
C GLY A 219 -0.28 19.70 3.59
N SER A 220 0.80 18.93 3.78
CA SER A 220 1.64 18.44 2.67
C SER A 220 0.86 17.51 1.74
N GLY A 221 -0.01 16.64 2.27
CA GLY A 221 -0.87 15.78 1.45
C GLY A 221 -1.87 16.57 0.60
N PHE A 222 -2.37 17.70 1.11
CA PHE A 222 -3.20 18.62 0.32
C PHE A 222 -2.41 19.37 -0.76
N LEU A 223 -1.19 19.80 -0.44
CA LEU A 223 -0.43 20.72 -1.28
C LEU A 223 0.47 20.03 -2.32
N LEU A 224 1.21 19.00 -1.93
CA LEU A 224 2.21 18.34 -2.77
C LEU A 224 1.56 17.25 -3.65
N PRO A 225 2.08 16.99 -4.86
CA PRO A 225 1.59 15.93 -5.76
C PRO A 225 2.05 14.54 -5.34
N MET A 226 1.69 14.16 -4.11
CA MET A 226 1.88 12.82 -3.56
C MET A 226 0.62 11.97 -3.79
N LYS A 227 0.82 10.65 -3.90
CA LYS A 227 -0.27 9.68 -3.79
C LYS A 227 -0.59 9.47 -2.30
N LEU A 228 -1.88 9.41 -1.97
CA LEU A 228 -2.40 9.32 -0.62
C LEU A 228 -3.11 7.98 -0.47
N GLU A 229 -2.54 7.08 0.32
CA GLU A 229 -3.30 5.92 0.78
C GLU A 229 -4.50 6.38 1.62
N MET A 230 -5.66 5.76 1.45
CA MET A 230 -6.84 6.03 2.29
C MET A 230 -7.56 4.75 2.64
N ILE A 231 -7.87 4.60 3.93
CA ILE A 231 -8.73 3.53 4.46
C ILE A 231 -10.17 4.07 4.46
N ALA A 232 -10.96 3.62 3.49
CA ALA A 232 -12.32 4.12 3.23
C ALA A 232 -13.41 3.28 3.93
N ASP A 233 -13.23 2.99 5.22
CA ASP A 233 -14.16 2.17 6.02
C ASP A 233 -15.21 3.00 6.79
N GLY A 234 -15.12 4.33 6.76
CA GLY A 234 -15.98 5.25 7.50
C GLY A 234 -15.63 5.40 8.98
N ILE A 235 -14.59 4.72 9.47
CA ILE A 235 -14.13 4.75 10.86
C ILE A 235 -12.75 5.43 10.95
N HIS A 236 -11.78 4.94 10.18
CA HIS A 236 -10.44 5.54 10.10
C HIS A 236 -10.49 6.93 9.49
N THR A 237 -11.35 7.10 8.48
CA THR A 237 -11.61 8.37 7.81
C THR A 237 -13.11 8.57 7.64
N ALA A 238 -13.60 9.75 7.99
CA ALA A 238 -14.99 10.12 7.75
C ALA A 238 -15.24 10.24 6.22
N PRO A 239 -16.43 9.87 5.72
CA PRO A 239 -16.77 10.00 4.30
C PRO A 239 -16.54 11.42 3.74
N GLU A 240 -16.80 12.45 4.55
CA GLU A 240 -16.58 13.86 4.18
C GLU A 240 -15.10 14.17 3.98
N PHE A 241 -14.20 13.50 4.71
CA PHE A 241 -12.76 13.66 4.52
C PHE A 241 -12.30 13.01 3.20
N VAL A 242 -12.82 11.82 2.88
CA VAL A 242 -12.58 11.15 1.58
C VAL A 242 -13.08 12.04 0.43
N GLU A 243 -14.30 12.56 0.54
CA GLU A 243 -14.88 13.48 -0.45
C GLU A 243 -14.03 14.75 -0.59
N MET A 244 -13.57 15.33 0.53
CA MET A 244 -12.70 16.51 0.52
C MET A 244 -11.38 16.24 -0.20
N ILE A 245 -10.71 15.11 0.07
CA ILE A 245 -9.47 14.75 -0.63
C ILE A 245 -9.72 14.56 -2.11
N HIS A 246 -10.79 13.85 -2.48
CA HIS A 246 -11.17 13.67 -3.87
C HIS A 246 -11.41 15.00 -4.59
N LYS A 247 -12.10 15.96 -3.96
CA LYS A 247 -12.33 17.30 -4.52
C LYS A 247 -11.05 18.13 -4.68
N ILE A 248 -10.10 18.01 -3.74
CA ILE A 248 -8.86 18.81 -3.74
C ILE A 248 -7.81 18.20 -4.67
N ARG A 249 -7.66 16.87 -4.67
CA ARG A 249 -6.53 16.15 -5.27
C ARG A 249 -6.91 15.32 -6.48
N GLY A 250 -8.20 15.03 -6.67
CA GLY A 250 -8.71 14.11 -7.69
C GLY A 250 -8.54 12.64 -7.31
N SER A 251 -9.26 11.76 -8.01
CA SER A 251 -9.17 10.29 -7.85
C SER A 251 -7.76 9.77 -8.11
N GLU A 252 -7.05 10.35 -9.08
CA GLU A 252 -5.68 9.97 -9.43
C GLU A 252 -4.71 10.05 -8.25
N ALA A 253 -4.94 10.94 -7.28
CA ALA A 253 -4.06 11.05 -6.12
C ALA A 253 -4.34 10.01 -5.04
N ILE A 254 -5.47 9.31 -5.08
CA ILE A 254 -5.92 8.42 -4.01
C ILE A 254 -5.56 6.98 -4.34
N ILE A 255 -5.01 6.27 -3.36
CA ILE A 255 -4.82 4.83 -3.38
C ILE A 255 -5.70 4.25 -2.27
N LEU A 256 -6.68 3.43 -2.62
CA LEU A 256 -7.45 2.72 -1.59
C LEU A 256 -6.60 1.58 -1.04
N VAL A 257 -6.58 1.46 0.28
CA VAL A 257 -5.94 0.35 1.00
C VAL A 257 -6.87 -0.17 2.08
N THR A 258 -6.68 -1.43 2.47
CA THR A 258 -7.52 -2.00 3.54
C THR A 258 -6.96 -1.70 4.91
N ASP A 259 -5.63 -1.67 5.07
CA ASP A 259 -4.94 -1.70 6.36
C ASP A 259 -5.52 -2.82 7.27
N SER A 260 -5.89 -3.94 6.64
CA SER A 260 -6.66 -4.98 7.31
C SER A 260 -5.80 -5.73 8.33
N LEU A 261 -6.42 -6.10 9.44
CA LEU A 261 -5.81 -6.93 10.49
C LEU A 261 -6.32 -8.37 10.39
N ASP A 262 -5.70 -9.25 11.18
CA ASP A 262 -6.08 -10.66 11.34
C ASP A 262 -7.57 -10.87 11.65
N ALA A 263 -8.22 -9.94 12.34
CA ALA A 263 -9.66 -10.00 12.63
C ALA A 263 -10.59 -9.90 11.40
N THR A 264 -10.09 -9.47 10.24
CA THR A 264 -10.91 -9.23 9.04
C THR A 264 -11.54 -10.52 8.52
N GLY A 265 -12.85 -10.53 8.30
CA GLY A 265 -13.56 -11.70 7.77
C GLY A 265 -13.82 -12.83 8.78
N LEU A 266 -13.73 -12.54 10.09
CA LEU A 266 -14.15 -13.41 11.18
C LEU A 266 -15.56 -13.09 11.71
#